data_AF-A0A528FI85-F1
#
_entry.id   AF-A0A528FI85-F1
#
_cell.length_a   1.000
_cell.length_b   1.000
_cell.length_c   1.000
_cell.angle_alpha   90.00
_cell.angle_beta   90.00
_cell.angle_gamma   90.00
#
_symmetry.space_group_name_H-M   'P 1'
#
loop_
_entity.id
_entity.type
_entity.pdbx_description
1 polymer ?
#
loop_
_entity_poly.entity_id
_entity_poly.type
_entity_poly.pdbx_seq_one_letter_code
_entity_poly.pdbx_strand_id
1 'polypeptide(L)'
;ATVAFADEYQGRPTPAMGRFSGKREWETLYDGWDLADAIKDLNFVRSDGKTLVPQPHMRFDDTEMWTLDDVRGNKLGSPLNALRAMSPADREKHLAEYRAGFTINPCN
;
A
#
# COMPACT_ATOMS: atom_id res chain seq x y z
N ALA A 1 13.80 13.30 -11.13
CA ALA A 1 13.93 12.17 -10.19
C ALA A 1 12.82 12.27 -9.17
N THR A 2 12.14 11.16 -8.82
CA THR A 2 11.19 11.16 -7.69
C THR A 2 11.98 11.31 -6.39
N VAL A 3 11.61 12.28 -5.57
CA VAL A 3 12.26 12.59 -4.29
C VAL A 3 11.68 11.69 -3.20
N ALA A 4 12.52 10.91 -2.51
CA ALA A 4 12.06 9.95 -1.49
C ALA A 4 11.77 10.62 -0.13
N PHE A 5 12.55 11.64 0.25
CA PHE A 5 12.38 12.39 1.49
C PHE A 5 12.48 13.89 1.25
N ALA A 6 11.74 14.68 2.04
CA ALA A 6 11.84 16.13 1.99
C ALA A 6 13.22 16.61 2.44
N ASP A 7 13.74 17.63 1.76
CA ASP A 7 15.05 18.25 2.03
C ASP A 7 15.07 19.06 3.35
N GLU A 8 13.89 19.36 3.89
CA GLU A 8 13.70 20.01 5.18
C GLU A 8 12.57 19.37 5.99
N TYR A 9 12.73 19.38 7.32
CA TYR A 9 11.70 18.98 8.28
C TYR A 9 11.64 20.00 9.41
N GLN A 10 10.46 20.62 9.62
CA GLN A 10 10.26 21.68 10.62
C GLN A 10 11.30 22.81 10.53
N GLY A 11 11.64 23.23 9.30
CA GLY A 11 12.61 24.29 9.03
C GLY A 11 14.07 23.90 9.30
N ARG A 12 14.36 22.61 9.54
CA ARG A 12 15.72 22.09 9.65
C ARG A 12 16.08 21.29 8.39
N PRO A 13 17.27 21.50 7.80
CA PRO A 13 17.71 20.70 6.67
C PRO A 13 17.86 19.22 7.09
N THR A 14 17.65 18.31 6.15
CA THR A 14 17.78 16.85 6.34
C THR A 14 18.85 16.27 5.40
N PRO A 15 20.14 16.61 5.57
CA PRO A 15 21.19 16.42 4.55
C PRO A 15 21.45 14.96 4.17
N ALA A 16 21.16 14.02 5.08
CA ALA A 16 21.26 12.59 4.82
C ALA A 16 20.02 12.03 4.10
N MET A 17 18.85 12.63 4.33
CA MET A 17 17.57 12.14 3.82
C MET A 17 17.31 12.61 2.38
N GLY A 18 17.66 13.87 2.06
CA GLY A 18 17.56 14.42 0.69
C GLY A 18 18.47 13.73 -0.34
N ARG A 19 19.37 12.85 0.11
CA ARG A 19 20.25 12.04 -0.77
C ARG A 19 19.60 10.75 -1.26
N PHE A 20 18.52 10.28 -0.63
CA PHE A 20 17.82 9.09 -1.11
C PHE A 20 16.93 9.46 -2.30
N SER A 21 17.21 8.82 -3.44
CA SER A 21 16.45 8.97 -4.68
C SER A 21 15.60 7.72 -4.93
N GLY A 22 14.48 7.87 -5.63
CA GLY A 22 13.56 6.77 -5.93
C GLY A 22 12.21 6.92 -5.24
N LYS A 23 11.36 5.88 -5.34
CA LYS A 23 10.11 5.83 -4.59
C LYS A 23 10.37 5.21 -3.22
N ARG A 24 9.89 5.87 -2.17
CA ARG A 24 10.22 5.57 -0.76
C ARG A 24 9.68 4.21 -0.30
N GLU A 25 8.51 3.81 -0.78
CA GLU A 25 7.81 2.60 -0.36
C GLU A 25 6.87 2.10 -1.46
N TRP A 26 6.55 0.81 -1.45
CA TRP A 26 5.71 0.18 -2.46
C TRP A 26 4.28 0.75 -2.44
N GLU A 27 3.78 1.16 -1.28
CA GLU A 27 2.45 1.78 -1.14
C GLU A 27 2.36 3.09 -1.92
N THR A 28 3.43 3.90 -1.97
CA THR A 28 3.49 5.13 -2.78
C THR A 28 3.80 4.83 -4.26
N LEU A 29 4.51 3.74 -4.56
CA LEU A 29 4.75 3.31 -5.94
C LEU A 29 3.45 2.91 -6.63
N TYR A 30 2.61 2.13 -5.94
CA TYR A 30 1.35 1.56 -6.45
C TYR A 30 0.11 2.28 -5.92
N ASP A 31 0.26 3.52 -5.40
CA ASP A 31 -0.87 4.28 -4.87
C ASP A 31 -1.93 4.48 -5.96
N GLY A 32 -3.12 3.96 -5.69
CA GLY A 32 -4.26 3.98 -6.58
C GLY A 32 -4.29 2.93 -7.70
N TRP A 33 -3.34 2.00 -7.73
CA TRP A 33 -3.37 0.87 -8.67
C TRP A 33 -4.35 -0.21 -8.21
N ASP A 34 -4.83 -1.00 -9.17
CA ASP A 34 -5.51 -2.26 -8.89
C ASP A 34 -4.48 -3.30 -8.39
N LEU A 35 -4.86 -4.06 -7.37
CA LEU A 35 -4.01 -5.07 -6.74
C LEU A 35 -3.56 -6.13 -7.74
N ALA A 36 -4.44 -6.56 -8.66
CA ALA A 36 -4.09 -7.54 -9.68
C ALA A 36 -3.00 -7.00 -10.62
N ASP A 37 -3.08 -5.72 -10.96
CA ASP A 37 -2.11 -5.08 -11.85
C ASP A 37 -0.75 -4.91 -11.17
N ALA A 38 -0.72 -4.54 -9.87
CA ALA A 38 0.51 -4.47 -9.09
C ALA A 38 1.18 -5.85 -8.90
N ILE A 39 0.39 -6.89 -8.62
CA ILE A 39 0.88 -8.28 -8.52
C ILE A 39 1.53 -8.73 -9.84
N LYS A 40 0.90 -8.39 -10.97
CA LYS A 40 1.41 -8.73 -12.30
C LYS A 40 2.70 -7.98 -12.62
N ASP A 41 2.77 -6.69 -12.30
CA ASP A 41 3.97 -5.86 -12.47
C ASP A 41 5.17 -6.40 -11.67
N LEU A 42 4.93 -6.88 -10.45
CA LEU A 42 5.93 -7.50 -9.58
C LEU A 42 6.28 -8.95 -9.96
N ASN A 43 5.64 -9.49 -11.00
CA ASN A 43 5.81 -10.87 -11.45
C ASN A 43 5.52 -11.92 -10.37
N PHE A 44 4.53 -11.66 -9.51
CA PHE A 44 4.02 -12.61 -8.50
C PHE A 44 2.92 -13.53 -9.03
N VAL A 45 3.05 -13.88 -10.31
CA VAL A 45 2.20 -14.83 -11.03
C VAL A 45 3.02 -16.05 -11.44
N ARG A 46 2.36 -17.21 -11.51
CA ARG A 46 2.97 -18.45 -11.99
C ARG A 46 3.18 -18.40 -13.51
N SER A 47 3.78 -19.46 -14.06
CA SER A 47 4.08 -19.59 -15.49
C SER A 47 2.85 -19.57 -16.40
N ASP A 48 1.66 -19.84 -15.87
CA ASP A 48 0.39 -19.71 -16.61
C ASP A 48 -0.08 -18.26 -16.78
N GLY A 49 0.62 -17.30 -16.17
CA GLY A 49 0.38 -15.87 -16.30
C GLY A 49 -0.85 -15.35 -15.56
N LYS A 50 -1.55 -16.19 -14.77
CA LYS A 50 -2.78 -15.80 -14.07
C LYS A 50 -2.87 -16.29 -12.62
N THR A 51 -2.27 -17.43 -12.29
CA THR A 51 -2.35 -18.01 -10.96
C THR A 51 -1.37 -17.30 -10.05
N LEU A 52 -1.81 -16.91 -8.85
CA LEU A 52 -0.96 -16.19 -7.92
C LEU A 52 0.11 -17.12 -7.32
N VAL A 53 1.34 -16.62 -7.22
CA VAL A 53 2.37 -17.24 -6.37
C VAL A 53 1.96 -17.18 -4.89
N PRO A 54 1.58 -16.01 -4.33
CA PRO A 54 1.08 -15.95 -2.96
C PRO A 54 -0.32 -16.57 -2.86
N GLN A 55 -0.54 -17.35 -1.81
CA GLN A 55 -1.84 -17.98 -1.52
C GLN A 55 -2.19 -17.75 -0.04
N PRO A 56 -3.47 -17.51 0.28
CA PRO A 56 -3.91 -17.37 1.67
C PRO A 56 -4.01 -18.72 2.40
N HIS A 57 -3.69 -19.83 1.73
CA HIS A 57 -3.72 -21.19 2.24
C HIS A 57 -2.65 -22.07 1.60
N MET A 58 -2.45 -23.25 2.19
CA MET A 58 -1.51 -24.27 1.73
C MET A 58 -2.19 -25.39 0.91
N ARG A 59 -3.39 -25.12 0.38
CA ARG A 59 -4.06 -26.02 -0.57
C ARG A 59 -3.61 -25.68 -1.98
N PHE A 60 -3.07 -26.68 -2.67
CA PHE A 60 -2.44 -26.50 -3.99
C PHE A 60 -3.19 -27.20 -5.12
N ASP A 61 -4.44 -27.59 -4.88
CA ASP A 61 -5.33 -28.00 -5.95
C ASP A 61 -5.64 -26.77 -6.83
N ASP A 62 -5.50 -26.92 -8.14
CA ASP A 62 -5.66 -25.81 -9.10
C ASP A 62 -7.06 -25.17 -9.03
N THR A 63 -8.07 -25.87 -8.52
CA THR A 63 -9.43 -25.34 -8.36
C THR A 63 -9.61 -24.44 -7.13
N GLU A 64 -8.71 -24.54 -6.14
CA GLU A 64 -8.72 -23.72 -4.92
C GLU A 64 -7.73 -22.55 -5.00
N MET A 65 -6.81 -22.58 -5.95
CA MET A 65 -5.75 -21.60 -6.12
C MET A 65 -6.29 -20.24 -6.58
N TRP A 66 -5.95 -19.19 -5.83
CA TRP A 66 -6.30 -17.82 -6.19
C TRP A 66 -5.57 -17.36 -7.45
N THR A 67 -6.27 -16.57 -8.25
CA THR A 67 -5.84 -15.99 -9.51
C THR A 67 -5.88 -14.46 -9.45
N LEU A 68 -5.39 -13.81 -10.51
CA LEU A 68 -5.54 -12.37 -10.70
C LEU A 68 -7.00 -11.90 -10.67
N ASP A 69 -7.96 -12.75 -11.05
CA ASP A 69 -9.38 -12.38 -11.08
C ASP A 69 -9.97 -12.28 -9.66
N ASP A 70 -9.52 -13.14 -8.74
CA ASP A 70 -10.00 -13.17 -7.34
C ASP A 70 -9.63 -11.90 -6.56
N VAL A 71 -8.55 -11.22 -6.96
CA VAL A 71 -8.04 -10.02 -6.29
C VAL A 71 -8.37 -8.72 -7.04
N ARG A 72 -8.94 -8.81 -8.23
CA ARG A 72 -9.26 -7.65 -9.08
C ARG A 72 -10.32 -6.75 -8.44
N GLY A 73 -10.19 -5.45 -8.64
CA GLY A 73 -11.07 -4.42 -8.06
C GLY A 73 -10.61 -3.91 -6.69
N ASN A 74 -9.65 -4.57 -6.05
CA ASN A 74 -9.04 -4.06 -4.82
C ASN A 74 -8.01 -2.97 -5.16
N LYS A 75 -8.18 -1.78 -4.60
CA LYS A 75 -7.30 -0.65 -4.85
C LYS A 75 -6.26 -0.50 -3.74
N LEU A 76 -4.99 -0.44 -4.13
CA LEU A 76 -3.91 -0.11 -3.21
C LEU A 76 -3.93 1.38 -2.87
N GLY A 77 -3.69 1.71 -1.61
CA GLY A 77 -3.66 3.09 -1.13
C GLY A 77 -2.44 3.34 -0.25
N SER A 78 -1.78 4.48 -0.45
CA SER A 78 -0.70 4.96 0.41
C SER A 78 -1.27 5.71 1.61
N PRO A 79 -1.11 5.19 2.84
CA PRO A 79 -1.55 5.91 4.04
C PRO A 79 -0.82 7.25 4.19
N LEU A 80 0.44 7.32 3.74
CA LEU A 80 1.23 8.56 3.80
C LEU A 80 0.68 9.61 2.83
N ASN A 81 0.38 9.24 1.59
CA ASN A 81 -0.19 10.18 0.62
C ASN A 81 -1.57 10.64 1.06
N ALA A 82 -2.41 9.72 1.58
CA ALA A 82 -3.70 10.05 2.15
C ALA A 82 -3.57 11.10 3.27
N LEU A 83 -2.67 10.89 4.24
CA LEU A 83 -2.44 11.84 5.33
C LEU A 83 -1.88 13.19 4.86
N ARG A 84 -1.06 13.21 3.81
CA ARG A 84 -0.51 14.45 3.23
C ARG A 84 -1.52 15.24 2.41
N ALA A 85 -2.49 14.57 1.81
CA ALA A 85 -3.57 15.20 1.04
C ALA A 85 -4.66 15.80 1.94
N MET A 86 -4.73 15.41 3.22
CA MET A 86 -5.68 15.98 4.18
C MET A 86 -5.38 17.44 4.48
N SER A 87 -6.45 18.23 4.68
CA SER A 87 -6.31 19.56 5.28
C SER A 87 -5.84 19.44 6.75
N PRO A 88 -5.29 20.50 7.36
CA PRO A 88 -4.93 20.47 8.78
C PRO A 88 -6.10 20.08 9.69
N ALA A 89 -7.31 20.58 9.40
CA ALA A 89 -8.51 20.28 10.16
C ALA A 89 -8.94 18.80 10.02
N ASP A 90 -8.93 18.26 8.80
CA ASP A 90 -9.27 16.86 8.54
C ASP A 90 -8.26 15.92 9.22
N ARG A 91 -6.98 16.29 9.19
CA ARG A 91 -5.92 15.53 9.82
C ARG A 91 -6.07 15.50 11.34
N GLU A 92 -6.40 16.62 11.97
CA GLU A 92 -6.65 16.68 13.42
C GLU A 92 -7.84 15.81 13.80
N LYS A 93 -8.95 15.91 13.05
CA LYS A 93 -10.14 15.08 13.23
C LYS A 93 -9.81 13.59 13.10
N HIS A 94 -9.12 13.18 12.04
CA HIS A 94 -8.73 11.79 11.81
C HIS A 94 -7.85 11.24 12.96
N LEU A 95 -6.91 12.04 13.47
CA LEU A 95 -6.08 11.64 14.61
C LEU A 95 -6.88 11.51 15.91
N ALA A 96 -7.89 12.35 16.12
CA ALA A 96 -8.78 12.26 17.28
C ALA A 96 -9.63 10.98 17.23
N GLU A 97 -10.21 10.67 16.07
CA GLU A 97 -10.97 9.42 15.83
C GLU A 97 -10.09 8.18 16.04
N TYR A 98 -8.88 8.16 15.48
CA TYR A 98 -7.94 7.06 15.67
C TYR A 98 -7.58 6.84 17.15
N ARG A 99 -7.37 7.92 17.91
CA ARG A 99 -7.07 7.85 19.36
C ARG A 99 -8.25 7.37 20.20
N ALA A 100 -9.48 7.63 19.76
CA ALA A 100 -10.68 7.11 20.41
C ALA A 100 -10.78 5.57 20.29
N GLY A 101 -10.07 4.98 19.33
CA GLY A 101 -10.03 3.55 19.09
C GLY A 101 -11.25 3.04 18.34
N PHE A 102 -11.37 1.72 18.24
CA PHE A 102 -12.50 1.06 17.61
C PHE A 102 -12.87 -0.23 18.36
N THR A 103 -14.13 -0.62 18.26
CA THR A 103 -14.61 -1.88 18.84
C THR A 103 -14.28 -3.01 17.88
N ILE A 104 -13.47 -3.97 18.34
CA ILE A 104 -13.24 -5.22 17.60
C ILE A 104 -14.44 -6.12 17.85
N ASN A 105 -15.22 -6.38 16.81
CA ASN A 105 -16.26 -7.40 16.88
C ASN A 105 -15.62 -8.78 16.78
N PRO A 106 -16.01 -9.75 17.62
CA PRO A 106 -15.52 -11.11 17.51
C PRO A 106 -15.87 -11.67 16.12
N CYS A 107 -14.89 -12.29 15.47
CA CYS A 107 -15.13 -13.09 14.27
C CYS A 107 -15.58 -14.48 14.75
N ASN A 108 -16.83 -14.84 14.46
CA ASN A 108 -17.38 -16.18 14.72
C ASN A 108 -16.97 -17.14 13.60
#